data_AF-A0A7W8D1Z2-F1
#
_entry.id   AF-A0A7W8D1Z2-F1
#
_cell.length_a   1.000
_cell.length_b   1.000
_cell.length_c   1.000
_cell.angle_alpha   90.00
_cell.angle_beta   90.00
_cell.angle_gamma   90.00
#
_symmetry.space_group_name_H-M   'P 1'
#
loop_
_entity.id
_entity.type
_entity.pdbx_description
1 polymer ?
#
loop_
_entity_poly.entity_id
_entity_poly.type
_entity_poly.pdbx_seq_one_letter_code
_entity_poly.pdbx_strand_id
1 'polypeptide(L)'
;MEHGTCMYIYDRYTGERITAYLFEATLPFSMCSFVRACPSMKIGDWIDCHIHAFRYFEGVTRLLVPDNLKTGVISNRKYEDPVLNKSYQEMADHYDTTILPTRVRRPKDKAAVESAVGDCTIAIVGKLRNRKFFSFEELNEAILKELDTFNSKPFQKKEGSRKSVYMDEEFPFMKPLPKYPFELSE
;
A
#
# COMPACT_ATOMS: atom_id res chain seq x y z
N MET A 1 6.57 -3.70 1.92
CA MET A 1 6.21 -4.77 2.91
C MET A 1 7.32 -4.82 3.94
N GLU A 2 7.15 -4.11 5.06
CA GLU A 2 8.15 -4.03 6.13
C GLU A 2 8.16 -5.28 7.02
N HIS A 3 9.37 -5.78 7.30
CA HIS A 3 9.65 -6.99 8.07
C HIS A 3 9.42 -6.86 9.59
N GLY A 4 8.27 -6.33 10.03
CA GLY A 4 8.07 -6.08 11.47
C GLY A 4 6.66 -6.28 12.02
N THR A 5 5.61 -6.27 11.19
CA THR A 5 4.23 -6.30 11.71
C THR A 5 3.31 -7.08 10.78
N CYS A 6 3.10 -8.37 11.09
CA CYS A 6 2.10 -9.20 10.43
C CYS A 6 0.87 -9.32 11.33
N MET A 7 -0.31 -9.40 10.72
CA MET A 7 -1.55 -9.78 11.39
C MET A 7 -1.84 -11.26 11.13
N TYR A 8 -2.91 -11.77 11.72
CA TYR A 8 -3.32 -13.16 11.54
C TYR A 8 -4.82 -13.25 11.36
N ILE A 9 -5.23 -14.20 10.51
CA ILE A 9 -6.58 -14.73 10.50
C ILE A 9 -6.55 -16.17 11.02
N TYR A 10 -7.69 -16.68 11.44
CA TYR A 10 -7.82 -18.01 12.01
C TYR A 10 -8.79 -18.84 11.18
N ASP A 11 -8.39 -20.06 10.84
CA ASP A 11 -9.32 -21.01 10.24
C ASP A 11 -10.41 -21.38 11.25
N ARG A 12 -11.69 -21.33 10.82
CA ARG A 12 -12.84 -21.49 11.71
C ARG A 12 -12.98 -22.91 12.28
N TYR A 13 -12.46 -23.91 11.58
CA TYR A 13 -12.68 -25.32 11.91
C TYR A 13 -11.50 -25.91 12.68
N THR A 14 -10.29 -25.56 12.28
CA THR A 14 -9.03 -26.07 12.83
C THR A 14 -8.44 -25.16 13.91
N GLY A 15 -8.78 -23.86 13.88
CA GLY A 15 -8.14 -22.84 14.70
C GLY A 15 -6.71 -22.49 14.26
N GLU A 16 -6.26 -23.02 13.12
CA GLU A 16 -4.94 -22.73 12.57
C GLU A 16 -4.77 -21.23 12.30
N ARG A 17 -3.60 -20.71 12.65
CA ARG A 17 -3.25 -19.31 12.48
C ARG A 17 -2.59 -19.10 11.12
N ILE A 18 -3.27 -18.36 10.24
CA ILE A 18 -2.79 -18.00 8.91
C ILE A 18 -2.20 -16.60 8.96
N THR A 19 -0.97 -16.45 8.49
CA THR A 19 -0.27 -15.16 8.42
C THR A 19 -0.95 -14.25 7.40
N ALA A 20 -1.21 -13.01 7.80
CA ALA A 20 -1.68 -11.94 6.93
C ALA A 20 -0.59 -10.87 6.80
N TYR A 21 -0.06 -10.72 5.58
CA TYR A 21 0.95 -9.71 5.27
C TYR A 21 0.28 -8.37 5.04
N LEU A 22 0.91 -7.28 5.52
CA LEU A 22 0.36 -5.94 5.35
C LEU A 22 1.09 -5.22 4.21
N PHE A 23 0.29 -4.78 3.24
CA PHE A 23 0.68 -3.83 2.21
C PHE A 23 0.32 -2.42 2.69
N GLU A 24 1.24 -1.46 2.51
CA GLU A 24 0.99 -0.05 2.73
C GLU A 24 1.43 0.76 1.49
N ALA A 25 0.59 1.70 1.08
CA ALA A 25 0.92 2.75 0.12
C ALA A 25 0.59 4.11 0.72
N THR A 26 1.52 5.06 0.65
CA THR A 26 1.34 6.39 1.24
C THR A 26 1.66 7.46 0.21
N LEU A 27 0.74 8.40 0.04
CA LEU A 27 0.91 9.58 -0.80
C LEU A 27 1.77 10.61 -0.06
N PRO A 28 2.97 10.97 -0.56
CA PRO A 28 3.96 11.70 0.22
C PRO A 28 3.59 13.17 0.47
N PHE A 29 2.66 13.75 -0.29
CA PHE A 29 2.25 15.14 -0.11
C PHE A 29 1.23 15.26 1.04
N SER A 30 0.09 14.58 0.92
CA SER A 30 -0.95 14.58 1.94
C SER A 30 -0.64 13.71 3.16
N MET A 31 0.29 12.76 3.01
CA MET A 31 0.50 11.63 3.92
C MET A 31 -0.76 10.76 4.09
N CYS A 32 -1.66 10.78 3.09
CA CYS A 32 -2.81 9.88 3.05
C CYS A 32 -2.33 8.47 2.72
N SER A 33 -2.67 7.52 3.58
CA SER A 33 -2.18 6.15 3.50
C SER A 33 -3.30 5.19 3.09
N PHE A 34 -2.92 4.06 2.52
CA PHE A 34 -3.75 2.90 2.29
C PHE A 34 -3.06 1.67 2.86
N VAL A 35 -3.78 0.85 3.62
CA VAL A 35 -3.29 -0.40 4.20
C VAL A 35 -4.23 -1.53 3.85
N ARG A 36 -3.68 -2.68 3.45
CA ARG A 36 -4.44 -3.90 3.14
C ARG A 36 -3.68 -5.15 3.59
N ALA A 37 -4.42 -6.10 4.13
CA ALA A 37 -3.94 -7.45 4.40
C ALA A 37 -4.07 -8.35 3.16
N CYS A 38 -2.99 -9.07 2.83
CA CYS A 38 -2.93 -10.04 1.74
C CYS A 38 -2.37 -11.40 2.20
N PRO A 39 -2.70 -12.50 1.50
CA PRO A 39 -2.34 -13.85 1.91
C PRO A 39 -0.87 -14.21 1.66
N SER A 40 -0.21 -13.54 0.70
CA SER A 40 1.18 -13.81 0.42
C SER A 40 1.95 -12.59 -0.07
N MET A 41 3.28 -12.71 -0.11
CA MET A 41 4.16 -11.71 -0.68
C MET A 41 4.40 -11.91 -2.19
N LYS A 42 3.55 -12.69 -2.88
CA LYS A 42 3.69 -12.98 -4.31
C LYS A 42 3.21 -11.80 -5.16
N ILE A 43 3.63 -11.77 -6.42
CA ILE A 43 3.33 -10.66 -7.32
C ILE A 43 1.83 -10.46 -7.58
N GLY A 44 1.04 -11.54 -7.63
CA GLY A 44 -0.41 -11.44 -7.81
C GLY A 44 -1.09 -10.66 -6.68
N ASP A 45 -0.80 -11.02 -5.43
CA ASP A 45 -1.30 -10.31 -4.25
C ASP A 45 -0.76 -8.87 -4.17
N TRP A 46 0.48 -8.65 -4.59
CA TRP A 46 1.08 -7.31 -4.65
C TRP A 46 0.37 -6.40 -5.65
N ILE A 47 -0.01 -6.93 -6.82
CA ILE A 47 -0.78 -6.22 -7.84
C ILE A 47 -2.21 -5.98 -7.36
N ASP A 48 -2.88 -6.98 -6.76
CA ASP A 48 -4.21 -6.80 -6.15
C ASP A 48 -4.22 -5.65 -5.14
N CYS A 49 -3.19 -5.59 -4.29
CA CYS A 49 -3.02 -4.49 -3.34
C CYS A 49 -2.91 -3.11 -4.01
N HIS A 50 -2.18 -2.98 -5.14
CA HIS A 50 -2.11 -1.72 -5.89
C HIS A 50 -3.45 -1.34 -6.52
N ILE A 51 -4.17 -2.31 -7.11
CA ILE A 51 -5.51 -2.10 -7.68
C ILE A 51 -6.45 -1.56 -6.59
N HIS A 52 -6.44 -2.20 -5.42
CA HIS A 52 -7.23 -1.76 -4.28
C HIS A 52 -6.79 -0.39 -3.73
N ALA A 53 -5.49 -0.08 -3.73
CA ALA A 53 -4.99 1.23 -3.35
C ALA A 53 -5.48 2.33 -4.31
N PHE A 54 -5.38 2.12 -5.63
CA PHE A 54 -5.87 3.06 -6.63
C PHE A 54 -7.39 3.29 -6.51
N ARG A 55 -8.15 2.23 -6.22
CA ARG A 55 -9.58 2.35 -5.94
C ARG A 55 -9.85 3.15 -4.67
N TYR A 56 -9.10 2.93 -3.59
CA TYR A 56 -9.24 3.68 -2.34
C TYR A 56 -8.96 5.17 -2.53
N PHE A 57 -7.91 5.49 -3.28
CA PHE A 57 -7.57 6.88 -3.62
C PHE A 57 -8.51 7.46 -4.68
N GLU A 58 -9.37 6.67 -5.32
CA GLU A 58 -10.19 7.10 -6.47
C GLU A 58 -9.35 7.69 -7.63
N GLY A 59 -8.09 7.25 -7.75
CA GLY A 59 -7.14 7.79 -8.71
C GLY A 59 -5.82 7.03 -8.74
N VAL A 60 -5.04 7.29 -9.79
CA VAL A 60 -3.74 6.66 -10.02
C VAL A 60 -2.63 7.70 -9.88
N THR A 61 -1.56 7.36 -9.14
CA THR A 61 -0.36 8.17 -9.10
C THR A 61 0.44 8.05 -10.39
N ARG A 62 1.13 9.12 -10.79
CA ARG A 62 2.02 9.08 -11.97
C ARG A 62 3.26 8.21 -11.73
N LEU A 63 3.69 8.11 -10.47
CA LEU A 63 4.87 7.38 -10.05
C LEU A 63 4.51 6.42 -8.92
N LEU A 64 4.99 5.19 -9.01
CA LEU A 64 5.01 4.20 -7.93
C LEU A 64 6.45 3.97 -7.50
N VAL A 65 6.74 4.12 -6.22
CA VAL A 65 8.09 3.97 -5.66
C VAL A 65 8.09 2.82 -4.65
N PRO A 66 8.24 1.55 -5.10
CA PRO A 66 8.18 0.40 -4.20
C PRO A 66 9.40 0.34 -3.26
N ASP A 67 9.13 0.00 -1.99
CA ASP A 67 10.13 -0.19 -0.93
C ASP A 67 10.88 -1.54 -1.05
N ASN A 68 10.17 -2.58 -1.51
CA ASN A 68 10.65 -3.95 -1.54
C ASN A 68 10.89 -4.40 -2.98
N LEU A 69 12.04 -3.97 -3.49
CA LEU A 69 12.53 -4.25 -4.84
C LEU A 69 12.49 -5.74 -5.21
N LYS A 70 12.57 -6.68 -4.26
CA LYS A 70 12.65 -8.11 -4.60
C LYS A 70 11.37 -8.72 -5.18
N THR A 71 10.20 -8.17 -4.85
CA THR A 71 8.90 -8.75 -5.29
C THR A 71 8.53 -8.28 -6.70
N GLY A 72 8.81 -7.01 -7.00
CA GLY A 72 8.45 -6.38 -8.29
C GLY A 72 9.63 -6.18 -9.26
N VAL A 73 10.88 -6.31 -8.80
CA VAL A 73 12.09 -6.06 -9.62
C VAL A 73 12.93 -7.34 -9.68
N ILE A 74 12.99 -7.93 -10.87
CA ILE A 74 13.80 -9.12 -11.18
C ILE A 74 15.30 -8.77 -11.17
N SER A 75 15.67 -7.58 -11.64
CA SER A 75 17.06 -7.09 -11.61
C SER A 75 17.13 -5.56 -11.52
N ASN A 76 18.03 -5.04 -10.68
CA ASN A 76 18.28 -3.60 -10.54
C ASN A 76 19.80 -3.36 -10.54
N ARG A 77 20.40 -3.23 -11.73
CA ARG A 77 21.84 -2.99 -11.90
C ARG A 77 22.13 -1.51 -12.05
N LYS A 78 23.29 -1.08 -11.56
CA LYS A 78 23.72 0.32 -11.66
C LYS A 78 23.94 0.66 -13.13
N TYR A 79 23.26 1.71 -13.61
CA TYR A 79 23.28 2.20 -15.01
C TYR A 79 22.47 1.39 -16.03
N GLU A 80 21.61 0.47 -15.58
CA GLU A 80 20.64 -0.22 -16.44
C GLU A 80 19.22 0.11 -15.97
N ASP A 81 18.25 0.05 -16.89
CA ASP A 81 16.84 0.11 -16.51
C ASP A 81 16.47 -1.12 -15.69
N PRO A 82 15.72 -0.96 -14.59
CA PRO A 82 15.34 -2.07 -13.75
C PRO A 82 14.42 -3.04 -14.51
N VAL A 83 14.74 -4.33 -14.46
CA VAL A 83 13.89 -5.38 -15.03
C VAL A 83 12.76 -5.64 -14.06
N LEU A 84 11.55 -5.21 -14.41
CA LEU A 84 10.35 -5.45 -13.62
C LEU A 84 9.78 -6.83 -13.90
N ASN A 85 9.02 -7.35 -12.94
CA ASN A 85 8.14 -8.48 -13.19
C ASN A 85 7.15 -8.11 -14.31
N LYS A 86 6.99 -8.98 -15.31
CA LYS A 86 6.13 -8.73 -16.49
C LYS A 86 4.72 -8.27 -16.09
N SER A 87 4.06 -8.97 -15.18
CA SER A 87 2.71 -8.61 -14.73
C SER A 87 2.67 -7.28 -14.00
N TYR A 88 3.78 -6.89 -13.35
CA TYR A 88 3.87 -5.59 -12.67
C TYR A 88 4.04 -4.45 -13.68
N GLN A 89 4.80 -4.69 -14.76
CA GLN A 89 4.88 -3.76 -15.89
C GLN A 89 3.53 -3.64 -16.60
N GLU A 90 2.83 -4.74 -16.86
CA GLU A 90 1.50 -4.73 -17.48
C GLU A 90 0.48 -3.94 -16.66
N MET A 91 0.50 -4.11 -15.33
CA MET A 91 -0.30 -3.29 -14.42
C MET A 91 0.08 -1.81 -14.52
N ALA A 92 1.37 -1.49 -14.55
CA ALA A 92 1.84 -0.11 -14.68
C ALA A 92 1.39 0.53 -16.00
N ASP A 93 1.47 -0.20 -17.10
CA ASP A 93 1.02 0.24 -18.42
C ASP A 93 -0.50 0.45 -18.45
N HIS A 94 -1.29 -0.47 -17.87
CA HIS A 94 -2.75 -0.37 -17.80
C HIS A 94 -3.24 0.87 -17.05
N TYR A 95 -2.59 1.19 -15.93
CA TYR A 95 -2.92 2.36 -15.12
C TYR A 95 -2.16 3.63 -15.55
N ASP A 96 -1.32 3.54 -16.60
CA ASP A 96 -0.48 4.65 -17.07
C ASP A 96 0.34 5.27 -15.92
N THR A 97 1.01 4.42 -15.13
CA THR A 97 1.89 4.81 -14.04
C THR A 97 3.31 4.32 -14.28
N THR A 98 4.31 5.05 -13.80
CA THR A 98 5.72 4.64 -13.91
C THR A 98 6.20 4.06 -12.58
N ILE A 99 6.69 2.82 -12.61
CA ILE A 99 7.35 2.23 -11.45
C ILE A 99 8.81 2.70 -11.43
N LEU A 100 9.19 3.39 -10.35
CA LEU A 100 10.54 3.83 -10.07
C LEU A 100 11.10 3.08 -8.87
N PRO A 101 11.81 1.96 -9.10
CA PRO A 101 12.60 1.26 -8.10
C PRO A 101 13.48 2.22 -7.31
N THR A 102 13.36 2.22 -5.98
CA THR A 102 14.28 2.99 -5.14
C THR A 102 15.73 2.57 -5.41
N ARG A 103 16.62 3.52 -5.66
CA ARG A 103 18.06 3.22 -5.79
C ARG A 103 18.54 2.68 -4.46
N VAL A 104 19.36 1.62 -4.49
CA VAL A 104 20.05 1.15 -3.29
C VAL A 104 20.95 2.30 -2.78
N ARG A 105 20.51 2.92 -1.67
CA ARG A 105 21.25 3.81 -0.76
C ARG A 105 21.29 5.32 -1.11
N ARG A 106 20.32 6.08 -0.58
CA ARG A 106 20.54 7.38 0.09
C ARG A 106 19.63 7.50 1.35
N PRO A 107 20.19 7.43 2.58
CA PRO A 107 19.39 7.34 3.81
C PRO A 107 18.58 8.60 4.18
N LYS A 108 18.88 9.77 3.61
CA LYS A 108 18.30 11.04 4.05
C LYS A 108 16.87 11.28 3.56
N ASP A 109 16.55 10.87 2.33
CA ASP A 109 15.20 11.05 1.75
C ASP A 109 14.21 10.01 2.33
N LYS A 110 14.75 8.92 2.89
CA LYS A 110 13.99 7.85 3.53
C LYS A 110 13.46 8.23 4.92
N ALA A 111 14.12 9.11 5.66
CA ALA A 111 13.79 9.40 7.05
C ALA A 111 12.43 10.12 7.24
N ALA A 112 12.00 10.96 6.30
CA ALA A 112 10.70 11.64 6.39
C ALA A 112 9.53 10.70 6.06
N VAL A 113 9.75 9.79 5.10
CA VAL A 113 8.78 8.75 4.73
C VAL A 113 8.75 7.65 5.79
N GLU A 114 9.88 7.17 6.29
CA GLU A 114 9.96 6.13 7.33
C GLU A 114 9.32 6.58 8.66
N SER A 115 9.44 7.85 9.04
CA SER A 115 8.81 8.35 10.27
C SER A 115 7.28 8.48 10.17
N ALA A 116 6.69 8.49 8.96
CA ALA A 116 5.25 8.59 8.75
C ALA A 116 4.62 7.26 8.28
N VAL A 117 5.35 6.46 7.50
CA VAL A 117 4.96 5.14 6.98
C VAL A 117 4.99 4.05 8.07
N GLY A 118 5.81 4.21 9.11
CA GLY A 118 5.70 3.35 10.30
C GLY A 118 4.44 3.60 11.13
N ASP A 119 3.90 4.82 11.13
CA ASP A 119 2.86 5.22 12.08
C ASP A 119 1.48 4.64 11.76
N CYS A 120 1.12 4.51 10.47
CA CYS A 120 -0.22 4.06 10.08
C CYS A 120 -0.40 2.57 10.37
N THR A 121 0.46 1.72 9.80
CA THR A 121 0.41 0.27 10.00
C THR A 121 0.54 -0.10 11.48
N ILE A 122 1.47 0.52 12.24
CA ILE A 122 1.62 0.26 13.67
C ILE A 122 0.36 0.68 14.45
N ALA A 123 -0.24 1.83 14.14
CA ALA A 123 -1.46 2.28 14.81
C ALA A 123 -2.63 1.32 14.56
N ILE A 124 -2.85 0.91 13.31
CA ILE A 124 -3.92 -0.02 12.92
C ILE A 124 -3.71 -1.37 13.61
N VAL A 125 -2.51 -1.95 13.53
CA VAL A 125 -2.21 -3.23 14.20
C VAL A 125 -2.40 -3.10 15.70
N GLY A 126 -1.94 -1.99 16.29
CA GLY A 126 -2.10 -1.70 17.71
C GLY A 126 -3.56 -1.69 18.17
N LYS A 127 -4.48 -1.18 17.34
CA LYS A 127 -5.93 -1.15 17.58
C LYS A 127 -6.59 -2.51 17.40
N LEU A 128 -6.14 -3.29 16.42
CA LEU A 128 -6.77 -4.56 16.04
C LEU A 128 -6.15 -5.79 16.73
N ARG A 129 -5.02 -5.65 17.44
CA ARG A 129 -4.26 -6.78 18.03
C ARG A 129 -5.03 -7.74 18.94
N ASN A 130 -6.12 -7.28 19.56
CA ASN A 130 -6.93 -8.08 20.49
C ASN A 130 -8.18 -8.67 19.83
N ARG A 131 -8.36 -8.50 18.52
CA ARG A 131 -9.48 -9.03 17.74
C ARG A 131 -9.02 -10.26 16.95
N LYS A 132 -9.87 -11.28 16.89
CA LYS A 132 -9.68 -12.44 16.01
C LYS A 132 -10.52 -12.25 14.76
N PHE A 133 -9.93 -12.54 13.62
CA PHE A 133 -10.57 -12.50 12.32
C PHE A 133 -10.54 -13.89 11.71
N PHE A 134 -11.56 -14.22 10.93
CA PHE A 134 -11.72 -15.56 10.36
C PHE A 134 -11.73 -15.55 8.82
N SER A 135 -11.47 -14.40 8.22
CA SER A 135 -11.28 -14.25 6.78
C SER A 135 -10.45 -12.99 6.49
N PHE A 136 -9.80 -12.94 5.32
CA PHE A 136 -9.12 -11.74 4.85
C PHE A 136 -10.09 -10.58 4.61
N GLU A 137 -11.32 -10.88 4.19
CA GLU A 137 -12.38 -9.88 3.99
C GLU A 137 -12.71 -9.16 5.31
N GLU A 138 -13.03 -9.92 6.36
CA GLU A 138 -13.33 -9.39 7.69
C GLU A 138 -12.16 -8.56 8.27
N LEU A 139 -10.93 -9.05 8.10
CA LEU A 139 -9.73 -8.32 8.52
C LEU A 139 -9.57 -7.02 7.74
N ASN A 140 -9.74 -7.05 6.42
CA ASN A 140 -9.60 -5.87 5.57
C ASN A 140 -10.70 -4.83 5.81
N GLU A 141 -11.93 -5.23 6.10
CA GLU A 141 -12.99 -4.30 6.54
C GLU A 141 -12.63 -3.58 7.84
N ALA A 142 -12.03 -4.30 8.79
CA ALA A 142 -11.58 -3.70 10.05
C ALA A 142 -10.39 -2.76 9.85
N ILE A 143 -9.43 -3.14 9.00
CA ILE A 143 -8.30 -2.29 8.61
C ILE A 143 -8.82 -1.00 7.97
N LEU A 144 -9.76 -1.09 7.04
CA LEU A 144 -10.32 0.08 6.33
C LEU A 144 -10.97 1.08 7.29
N LYS A 145 -11.70 0.59 8.30
CA LYS A 145 -12.32 1.46 9.34
C LYS A 145 -11.27 2.22 10.16
N GLU A 146 -10.21 1.54 10.59
CA GLU A 146 -9.13 2.20 11.34
C GLU A 146 -8.30 3.13 10.46
N LEU A 147 -8.11 2.77 9.18
CA LEU A 147 -7.45 3.59 8.17
C LEU A 147 -8.19 4.90 7.93
N ASP A 148 -9.51 4.85 7.73
CA ASP A 148 -10.32 6.06 7.53
C ASP A 148 -10.29 6.96 8.77
N THR A 149 -10.27 6.37 9.96
CA THR A 149 -10.10 7.10 11.22
C THR A 149 -8.72 7.77 11.28
N PHE A 150 -7.66 7.06 10.89
CA PHE A 150 -6.30 7.59 10.85
C PHE A 150 -6.16 8.74 9.84
N ASN A 151 -6.65 8.57 8.61
CA ASN A 151 -6.56 9.57 7.56
C ASN A 151 -7.42 10.81 7.87
N SER A 152 -8.56 10.64 8.54
CA SER A 152 -9.46 11.75 8.91
C SER A 152 -9.06 12.46 10.21
N LYS A 153 -8.08 11.93 10.95
CA LYS A 153 -7.62 12.54 12.20
C LYS A 153 -7.00 13.91 11.93
N PRO A 154 -7.45 14.99 12.62
CA PRO A 154 -6.88 16.31 12.46
C PRO A 154 -5.38 16.35 12.79
N PHE A 155 -4.64 17.19 12.07
CA PHE A 155 -3.24 17.44 12.39
C PHE A 155 -3.11 18.21 13.72
N GLN A 156 -1.99 18.04 14.41
CA GLN A 156 -1.74 18.75 15.68
C GLN A 156 -1.28 20.20 15.50
N LYS A 157 -0.60 20.51 14.38
CA LYS A 157 0.10 21.79 14.17
C LYS A 157 -0.32 22.53 12.89
N LYS A 158 -1.35 22.03 12.18
CA LYS A 158 -1.93 22.68 11.00
C LYS A 158 -3.42 22.32 10.88
N GLU A 159 -4.16 23.07 10.10
CA GLU A 159 -5.57 22.78 9.84
C GLU A 159 -5.74 21.56 8.93
N GLY A 160 -6.93 20.95 9.01
CA GLY A 160 -7.29 19.78 8.21
C GLY A 160 -6.75 18.45 8.73
N SER A 161 -6.77 17.45 7.86
CA SER A 161 -6.35 16.07 8.07
C SER A 161 -5.66 15.53 6.81
N ARG A 162 -5.07 14.33 6.87
CA ARG A 162 -4.47 13.68 5.68
C ARG A 162 -5.50 13.55 4.57
N LYS A 163 -6.74 13.16 4.93
CA LYS A 163 -7.86 13.03 4.00
C LYS A 163 -8.26 14.37 3.39
N SER A 164 -8.39 15.44 4.17
CA SER A 164 -8.78 16.74 3.60
C SER A 164 -7.70 17.30 2.68
N VAL A 165 -6.42 17.25 3.10
CA VAL A 165 -5.29 17.67 2.25
C VAL A 165 -5.23 16.84 0.97
N TYR A 166 -5.50 15.54 1.05
CA TYR A 166 -5.61 14.71 -0.14
C TYR A 166 -6.67 15.23 -1.10
N MET A 167 -7.91 15.39 -0.64
CA MET A 167 -9.03 15.79 -1.50
C MET A 167 -8.84 17.20 -2.08
N ASP A 168 -8.32 18.13 -1.29
CA ASP A 168 -8.26 19.55 -1.66
C ASP A 168 -7.03 19.88 -2.52
N GLU A 169 -5.89 19.22 -2.26
CA GLU A 169 -4.61 19.63 -2.84
C GLU A 169 -3.95 18.56 -3.73
N GLU A 170 -4.16 17.27 -3.47
CA GLU A 170 -3.45 16.19 -4.20
C GLU A 170 -4.33 15.46 -5.22
N PHE A 171 -5.61 15.19 -4.90
CA PHE A 171 -6.58 14.52 -5.76
C PHE A 171 -6.70 15.18 -7.15
N PRO A 172 -6.72 16.51 -7.32
CA PRO A 172 -6.78 17.14 -8.64
C PRO A 172 -5.62 16.79 -9.58
N PHE A 173 -4.50 16.30 -9.05
CA PHE A 173 -3.31 15.92 -9.82
C PHE A 173 -3.21 14.42 -10.10
N MET A 174 -4.12 13.62 -9.53
CA MET A 174 -4.21 12.18 -9.77
C MET A 174 -4.68 11.91 -11.21
N LYS A 175 -4.17 10.83 -11.80
CA LYS A 175 -4.73 10.32 -13.07
C LYS A 175 -6.07 9.64 -12.79
N PRO A 176 -7.05 9.75 -13.70
CA PRO A 176 -8.33 9.07 -13.53
C PRO A 176 -8.14 7.55 -13.55
N LEU A 177 -9.01 6.83 -12.84
CA LEU A 177 -9.07 5.37 -12.96
C LEU A 177 -9.52 4.95 -14.37
N PRO A 178 -8.94 3.88 -14.94
CA PRO A 178 -9.45 3.28 -16.17
C PRO A 178 -10.86 2.74 -15.95
N LYS A 179 -11.66 2.68 -17.03
CA LYS A 179 -13.06 2.20 -16.99
C LYS A 179 -13.18 0.77 -16.46
N TYR A 180 -12.19 -0.08 -16.75
CA TYR A 180 -12.14 -1.48 -16.33
C TYR A 180 -10.89 -1.70 -15.47
N PRO A 181 -11.00 -2.48 -14.38
CA PRO A 181 -9.84 -2.82 -13.57
C PRO A 181 -8.85 -3.68 -14.35
N PHE A 182 -7.58 -3.65 -13.95
CA PHE A 182 -6.57 -4.58 -14.46
C PHE A 182 -6.94 -6.02 -14.06
N GLU A 183 -6.77 -6.96 -14.98
CA GLU A 183 -6.93 -8.39 -14.73
C GLU A 183 -5.59 -9.08 -14.95
N LEU A 184 -5.16 -9.86 -13.96
CA LEU A 184 -3.96 -10.69 -14.10
C LEU A 184 -4.26 -11.82 -15.08
N SER A 185 -3.52 -11.89 -16.19
CA SER A 185 -3.53 -13.06 -17.07
C SER A 185 -2.85 -14.23 -16.36
N GLU A 186 -3.55 -15.37 -16.27
CA GLU A 186 -3.02 -16.65 -15.74
C GLU A 186 -1.85 -17.21 -16.56
#